data_AF-A0A1S3JA91-F1
#
_entry.id   AF-A0A1S3JA91-F1
#
_cell.length_a   1.000
_cell.length_b   1.000
_cell.length_c   1.000
_cell.angle_alpha   90.00
_cell.angle_beta   90.00
_cell.angle_gamma   90.00
#
_symmetry.space_group_name_H-M   'P 1'
#
loop_
_entity.id
_entity.type
_entity.pdbx_description
1 polymer ?
#
loop_
_entity_poly.entity_id
_entity_poly.type
_entity_poly.pdbx_seq_one_letter_code
_entity_poly.pdbx_strand_id
1 'polypeptide(L)'
;MISRAAKHLYQKYMHNVEHMSLSQAISHFLNCYLGSHPSPHTQVMSEEFQRKKKSKGGKVKNKAGVLVYNHDNSEWISETPKTLWKKIVDDVQNHYDFKLEGDNMDTAVETYHMQKISLLRAFCKKLGIQLMLREYYMDLRHKQCFYEEDIVNTFPVTKHIHHKATDAYQFFTSGQNKIQQGLLREGYELIGEALNLLTNVYGALHPEIAACMRLLARLNYIMGDYGEALNFQQKAVIMTERVLGVDHPNTITEYAHFALYCFAGGQIPSALQLMYRARYLSLLCHDEDHPNMALYDSNIGLILHAAGQYELSLSFLENALKLNTRFYGTQSLKVAMGYHLVARTHSCIGDFRTALQNEKEAYTIYKSLLGEKHDRTQESSECLRHLTEQAVEFQRRINDIYKGEKNVSFPPLQIQVPSLVNILQILNAINGIELIQWVQLSKEDVEKLRGVDTNNRATIEEIDGDQPSETKSKPSDDLKSGVPTSAPTEQPVLVNGSAPSHTENNAVDS
;
A
#
# COMPACT_ATOMS: atom_id res chain seq x y z
N MET A 1 -9.11 -0.88 -13.53
CA MET A 1 -9.01 -0.70 -14.99
C MET A 1 -10.01 0.34 -15.49
N ILE A 2 -11.28 0.22 -15.14
CA ILE A 2 -12.37 1.16 -15.47
C ILE A 2 -11.97 2.64 -15.32
N SER A 3 -11.45 3.06 -14.16
CA SER A 3 -11.06 4.47 -13.94
C SER A 3 -9.88 4.96 -14.81
N ARG A 4 -9.06 4.07 -15.38
CA ARG A 4 -8.00 4.44 -16.34
C ARG A 4 -8.59 4.59 -17.75
N ALA A 5 -9.45 3.66 -18.16
CA ALA A 5 -10.17 3.76 -19.43
C ALA A 5 -11.07 5.01 -19.48
N ALA A 6 -11.84 5.26 -18.42
CA ALA A 6 -12.64 6.47 -18.28
C ALA A 6 -11.79 7.75 -18.41
N LYS A 7 -10.56 7.77 -17.87
CA LYS A 7 -9.63 8.88 -18.05
C LYS A 7 -9.23 9.06 -19.52
N HIS A 8 -8.90 7.98 -20.24
CA HIS A 8 -8.53 8.05 -21.65
C HIS A 8 -9.68 8.59 -22.50
N LEU A 9 -10.90 8.11 -22.24
CA LEU A 9 -12.10 8.57 -22.94
C LEU A 9 -12.44 10.03 -22.58
N TYR A 10 -12.30 10.42 -21.32
CA TYR A 10 -12.50 11.80 -20.89
C TYR A 10 -11.55 12.77 -21.60
N GLN A 11 -10.28 12.39 -21.78
CA GLN A 11 -9.32 13.24 -22.49
C GLN A 11 -9.72 13.48 -23.95
N LYS A 12 -10.26 12.45 -24.63
CA LYS A 12 -10.81 12.57 -25.98
C LYS A 12 -12.09 13.41 -25.98
N TYR A 13 -12.98 13.15 -25.03
CA TYR A 13 -14.25 13.85 -24.85
C TYR A 13 -14.06 15.36 -24.65
N MET A 14 -13.00 15.77 -23.93
CA MET A 14 -12.73 17.18 -23.64
C MET A 14 -12.02 17.95 -24.76
N HIS A 15 -11.55 17.30 -25.82
CA HIS A 15 -10.76 17.97 -26.86
C HIS A 15 -11.56 19.04 -27.63
N ASN A 16 -12.85 18.80 -27.85
CA ASN A 16 -13.74 19.66 -28.64
C ASN A 16 -14.70 20.50 -27.78
N VAL A 17 -14.44 20.61 -26.46
CA VAL A 17 -15.33 21.32 -25.52
C VAL A 17 -14.92 22.79 -25.42
N GLU A 18 -15.88 23.68 -25.62
CA GLU A 18 -15.66 25.12 -25.43
C GLU A 18 -15.45 25.45 -23.95
N HIS A 19 -14.50 26.34 -23.64
CA HIS A 19 -14.16 26.73 -22.26
C HIS A 19 -15.36 27.21 -21.44
N MET A 20 -16.35 27.87 -22.06
CA MET A 20 -17.56 28.35 -21.39
C MET A 20 -18.50 27.21 -20.96
N SER A 21 -18.39 26.05 -21.58
CA SER A 21 -19.22 24.87 -21.32
C SER A 21 -18.49 23.77 -20.52
N LEU A 22 -17.31 24.07 -19.97
CA LEU A 22 -16.45 23.07 -19.33
C LEU A 22 -17.14 22.39 -18.14
N SER A 23 -17.71 23.15 -17.21
CA SER A 23 -18.42 22.63 -16.03
C SER A 23 -19.60 21.73 -16.42
N GLN A 24 -20.33 22.13 -17.46
CA GLN A 24 -21.44 21.36 -18.00
C GLN A 24 -20.96 20.06 -18.67
N ALA A 25 -19.88 20.11 -19.45
CA ALA A 25 -19.32 18.92 -20.08
C ALA A 25 -18.81 17.92 -19.04
N ILE A 26 -18.17 18.39 -17.96
CA ILE A 26 -17.71 17.55 -16.85
C ILE A 26 -18.90 16.90 -16.14
N SER A 27 -19.90 17.68 -15.75
CA SER A 27 -21.08 17.14 -15.06
C SER A 27 -21.85 16.15 -15.94
N HIS A 28 -21.98 16.42 -17.24
CA HIS A 28 -22.56 15.48 -18.20
C HIS A 28 -21.77 14.17 -18.29
N PHE A 29 -20.43 14.25 -18.40
CA PHE A 29 -19.58 13.05 -18.43
C PHE A 29 -19.71 12.25 -17.13
N LEU A 30 -19.70 12.90 -15.97
CA LEU A 30 -19.85 12.23 -14.67
C LEU A 30 -21.22 11.55 -14.53
N ASN A 31 -22.30 12.18 -15.01
CA ASN A 31 -23.62 11.54 -15.04
C ASN A 31 -23.68 10.36 -16.00
N CYS A 32 -23.01 10.43 -17.16
CA CYS A 32 -22.91 9.29 -18.08
C CYS A 32 -22.05 8.15 -17.51
N TYR A 33 -21.00 8.50 -16.76
CA TYR A 33 -20.04 7.54 -16.24
C TYR A 33 -20.56 6.82 -14.99
N LEU A 34 -21.09 7.56 -14.01
CA LEU A 34 -21.46 7.04 -12.67
C LEU A 34 -22.96 7.13 -12.36
N GLY A 35 -23.70 7.97 -13.09
CA GLY A 35 -25.11 8.22 -12.82
C GLY A 35 -26.00 7.09 -13.34
N SER A 36 -27.05 6.78 -12.58
CA SER A 36 -28.05 5.77 -12.95
C SER A 36 -29.20 6.36 -13.78
N HIS A 37 -29.12 7.66 -14.13
CA HIS A 37 -30.13 8.35 -14.92
C HIS A 37 -29.96 8.03 -16.42
N PRO A 38 -31.00 7.54 -17.12
CA PRO A 38 -30.85 7.01 -18.48
C PRO A 38 -30.57 8.08 -19.55
N SER A 39 -30.95 9.34 -19.31
CA SER A 39 -30.77 10.46 -20.26
C SER A 39 -30.33 11.74 -19.54
N PRO A 40 -29.05 11.87 -19.14
CA PRO A 40 -28.57 13.10 -18.53
C PRO A 40 -28.77 14.29 -19.50
N HIS A 41 -29.39 15.37 -19.03
CA HIS A 41 -29.71 16.52 -19.89
C HIS A 41 -28.64 17.61 -19.75
N THR A 42 -28.08 18.07 -20.86
CA THR A 42 -27.29 19.31 -20.92
C THR A 42 -28.22 20.51 -21.14
N GLN A 43 -28.57 21.24 -20.09
CA GLN A 43 -29.23 22.54 -20.23
C GLN A 43 -28.22 23.58 -20.73
N VAL A 44 -27.93 23.65 -22.02
CA VAL A 44 -27.11 24.75 -22.57
C VAL A 44 -27.99 26.01 -22.55
N MET A 45 -28.11 26.65 -21.40
CA MET A 45 -28.83 27.93 -21.27
C MET A 45 -27.96 29.04 -21.84
N SER A 46 -28.12 29.29 -23.13
CA SER A 46 -27.46 30.38 -23.81
C SER A 46 -28.42 31.59 -23.90
N GLU A 47 -28.61 32.32 -22.79
CA GLU A 47 -29.34 33.61 -22.80
C GLU A 47 -28.63 34.67 -23.67
N GLU A 48 -27.33 34.52 -23.92
CA GLU A 48 -26.59 35.39 -24.85
C GLU A 48 -26.86 35.10 -26.34
N PHE A 49 -27.26 33.88 -26.70
CA PHE A 49 -27.62 33.55 -28.09
C PHE A 49 -28.99 34.10 -28.51
N GLN A 50 -29.87 34.43 -27.55
CA GLN A 50 -31.15 35.05 -27.87
C GLN A 50 -31.04 36.57 -28.12
N ARG A 51 -30.02 37.24 -27.57
CA ARG A 51 -29.84 38.69 -27.77
C ARG A 51 -29.37 39.06 -29.18
N LYS A 52 -28.69 38.16 -29.90
CA LYS A 52 -28.31 38.37 -31.30
C LYS A 52 -29.42 38.10 -32.32
N LYS A 53 -30.58 37.56 -31.91
CA LYS A 53 -31.75 37.37 -32.80
C LYS A 53 -32.55 38.65 -33.09
N LYS A 54 -32.28 39.77 -32.41
CA LYS A 54 -33.01 41.04 -32.62
C LYS A 54 -32.26 42.09 -33.46
N SER A 55 -31.09 41.78 -34.01
CA SER A 55 -30.30 42.75 -34.77
C SER A 55 -29.72 42.14 -36.04
N LYS A 56 -30.57 42.10 -37.08
CA LYS A 56 -30.28 42.26 -38.53
C LYS A 56 -31.31 41.46 -39.33
N GLY A 57 -32.37 42.18 -39.75
CA GLY A 57 -33.25 41.73 -40.80
C GLY A 57 -32.50 41.68 -42.12
N GLY A 58 -32.35 40.48 -42.68
CA GLY A 58 -31.90 40.22 -44.04
C GLY A 58 -32.57 38.94 -44.51
N LYS A 59 -33.71 39.07 -45.18
CA LYS A 59 -34.49 37.95 -45.72
C LYS A 59 -33.71 37.28 -46.85
N VAL A 60 -33.32 36.03 -46.68
CA VAL A 60 -33.18 35.09 -47.80
C VAL A 60 -33.94 33.81 -47.41
N LYS A 61 -35.08 33.60 -48.07
CA LYS A 61 -35.87 32.38 -47.97
C LYS A 61 -35.35 31.40 -49.02
N ASN A 62 -34.94 30.20 -48.60
CA ASN A 62 -35.02 29.01 -49.45
C ASN A 62 -35.70 27.87 -48.68
N LYS A 63 -36.52 27.11 -49.42
CA LYS A 63 -37.42 26.04 -48.96
C LYS A 63 -36.64 24.79 -48.54
N ALA A 64 -36.31 24.69 -47.26
CA ALA A 64 -36.22 23.47 -46.46
C ALA A 64 -35.75 23.93 -45.07
N GLY A 65 -36.67 24.00 -44.11
CA GLY A 65 -36.42 24.58 -42.79
C GLY A 65 -35.55 23.72 -41.90
N VAL A 66 -34.26 23.62 -42.20
CA VAL A 66 -33.24 23.12 -41.26
C VAL A 66 -32.10 24.14 -41.26
N LEU A 67 -32.01 24.91 -40.18
CA LEU A 67 -30.81 25.68 -39.86
C LEU A 67 -29.77 24.67 -39.35
N VAL A 68 -28.88 24.22 -40.23
CA VAL A 68 -27.68 23.49 -39.84
C VAL A 68 -26.74 24.49 -39.18
N TYR A 69 -26.73 24.50 -37.84
CA TYR A 69 -25.61 25.05 -37.09
C TYR A 69 -24.45 24.03 -37.15
N ASN A 70 -23.21 24.53 -37.23
CA ASN A 70 -22.00 23.69 -37.25
C ASN A 70 -22.06 22.61 -36.16
N HIS A 71 -22.16 21.36 -36.59
CA HIS A 71 -22.41 20.20 -35.74
C HIS A 71 -21.14 19.70 -35.02
N ASP A 72 -19.97 20.25 -35.36
CA ASP A 72 -18.67 19.73 -34.93
C ASP A 72 -18.30 20.06 -33.46
N ASN A 73 -18.92 21.08 -32.85
CA ASN A 73 -18.63 21.47 -31.45
C ASN A 73 -19.55 20.82 -30.40
N SER A 74 -20.41 19.87 -30.79
CA SER A 74 -21.47 19.33 -29.90
C SER A 74 -21.51 17.80 -29.81
N GLU A 75 -20.51 17.08 -30.31
CA GLU A 75 -20.46 15.61 -30.24
C GLU A 75 -20.57 15.10 -28.80
N TRP A 76 -19.98 15.82 -27.84
CA TRP A 76 -19.99 15.47 -26.42
C TRP A 76 -21.40 15.49 -25.80
N ILE A 77 -22.34 16.26 -26.37
CA ILE A 77 -23.73 16.36 -25.91
C ILE A 77 -24.53 15.09 -26.27
N SER A 78 -24.11 14.37 -27.32
CA SER A 78 -24.80 13.17 -27.79
C SER A 78 -24.41 11.90 -27.03
N GLU A 79 -23.40 11.97 -26.15
CA GLU A 79 -22.97 10.83 -25.36
C GLU A 79 -24.04 10.39 -24.36
N THR A 80 -24.23 9.08 -24.27
CA THR A 80 -25.18 8.47 -23.34
C THR A 80 -24.45 7.50 -22.41
N PRO A 81 -25.03 7.14 -21.25
CA PRO A 81 -24.43 6.13 -20.37
C PRO A 81 -24.10 4.82 -21.08
N LYS A 82 -24.97 4.38 -22.01
CA LYS A 82 -24.78 3.14 -22.78
C LYS A 82 -23.65 3.22 -23.80
N THR A 83 -23.52 4.35 -24.51
CA THR A 83 -22.44 4.53 -25.50
C THR A 83 -21.09 4.65 -24.80
N LEU A 84 -21.04 5.41 -23.70
CA LEU A 84 -19.83 5.57 -22.91
C LEU A 84 -19.39 4.24 -22.29
N TRP A 85 -20.32 3.45 -21.74
CA TRP A 85 -19.99 2.14 -21.17
C TRP A 85 -19.40 1.18 -22.20
N LYS A 86 -19.98 1.09 -23.41
CA LYS A 86 -19.41 0.30 -24.51
C LYS A 86 -17.98 0.73 -24.84
N LYS A 87 -17.72 2.04 -24.93
CA LYS A 87 -16.37 2.57 -25.15
C LYS A 87 -15.41 2.19 -24.03
N ILE A 88 -15.87 2.15 -22.77
CA ILE A 88 -15.05 1.70 -21.63
C ILE A 88 -14.72 0.21 -21.76
N VAL A 89 -15.69 -0.63 -22.10
CA VAL A 89 -15.48 -2.08 -22.29
C VAL A 89 -14.46 -2.31 -23.41
N ASP A 90 -14.61 -1.63 -24.54
CA ASP A 90 -13.69 -1.74 -25.68
C ASP A 90 -12.27 -1.25 -25.32
N ASP A 91 -12.15 -0.11 -24.64
CA ASP A 91 -10.84 0.43 -24.22
C ASP A 91 -10.14 -0.49 -23.21
N VAL A 92 -10.90 -1.10 -22.30
CA VAL A 92 -10.36 -2.07 -21.32
C VAL A 92 -9.91 -3.36 -22.00
N GLN A 93 -10.70 -3.88 -22.94
CA GLN A 93 -10.32 -5.05 -23.72
C GLN A 93 -9.06 -4.78 -24.55
N ASN A 94 -8.97 -3.62 -25.20
CA ASN A 94 -7.84 -3.28 -26.08
C ASN A 94 -6.54 -2.99 -25.32
N HIS A 95 -6.62 -2.39 -24.12
CA HIS A 95 -5.42 -1.99 -23.35
C HIS A 95 -4.98 -3.00 -22.30
N TYR A 96 -5.88 -3.85 -21.80
CA TYR A 96 -5.60 -4.77 -20.70
C TYR A 96 -5.93 -6.23 -21.02
N ASP A 97 -6.41 -6.54 -22.23
CA ASP A 97 -6.87 -7.88 -22.64
C ASP A 97 -7.89 -8.50 -21.65
N PHE A 98 -8.65 -7.64 -20.95
CA PHE A 98 -9.61 -8.04 -19.94
C PHE A 98 -11.03 -7.75 -20.40
N LYS A 99 -11.88 -8.78 -20.41
CA LYS A 99 -13.30 -8.64 -20.79
C LYS A 99 -14.13 -8.26 -19.57
N LEU A 100 -14.64 -7.04 -19.56
CA LEU A 100 -15.57 -6.59 -18.51
C LEU A 100 -16.95 -7.26 -18.70
N GLU A 101 -17.47 -7.82 -17.62
CA GLU A 101 -18.81 -8.39 -17.56
C GLU A 101 -19.82 -7.31 -17.13
N GLY A 102 -20.96 -7.25 -17.81
CA GLY A 102 -22.06 -6.32 -17.51
C GLY A 102 -22.29 -5.25 -18.60
N ASP A 103 -23.56 -4.94 -18.82
CA ASP A 103 -24.00 -4.00 -19.86
C ASP A 103 -23.97 -2.53 -19.40
N ASN A 104 -23.88 -2.29 -18.09
CA ASN A 104 -23.88 -0.97 -17.48
C ASN A 104 -22.93 -0.90 -16.27
N MET A 105 -22.64 0.31 -15.78
CA MET A 105 -21.84 0.50 -14.57
C MET A 105 -22.46 -0.16 -13.34
N ASP A 106 -23.79 -0.11 -13.16
CA ASP A 106 -24.48 -0.73 -12.01
C ASP A 106 -24.21 -2.24 -11.94
N THR A 107 -24.33 -2.93 -13.08
CA THR A 107 -24.06 -4.36 -13.16
C THR A 107 -22.59 -4.68 -12.87
N ALA A 108 -21.65 -3.82 -13.27
CA ALA A 108 -20.24 -4.00 -12.96
C ALA A 108 -19.93 -3.73 -11.47
N VAL A 109 -20.62 -2.78 -10.86
CA VAL A 109 -20.52 -2.50 -9.41
C VAL A 109 -20.97 -3.71 -8.59
N GLU A 110 -22.09 -4.34 -8.97
CA GLU A 110 -22.59 -5.56 -8.32
C GLU A 110 -21.66 -6.76 -8.55
N THR A 111 -21.18 -6.96 -9.79
CA THR A 111 -20.36 -8.11 -10.16
C THR A 111 -18.98 -8.07 -9.49
N TYR A 112 -18.36 -6.89 -9.43
CA TYR A 112 -17.00 -6.73 -8.91
C TYR A 112 -16.95 -6.14 -7.48
N HIS A 113 -18.10 -5.96 -6.82
CA HIS A 113 -18.21 -5.38 -5.47
C HIS A 113 -17.43 -4.06 -5.32
N MET A 114 -17.65 -3.12 -6.24
CA MET A 114 -16.93 -1.83 -6.25
C MET A 114 -17.83 -0.68 -5.82
N GLN A 115 -17.29 0.29 -5.08
CA GLN A 115 -18.05 1.49 -4.74
C GLN A 115 -17.92 2.58 -5.82
N LYS A 116 -19.06 3.13 -6.26
CA LYS A 116 -19.11 4.27 -7.20
C LYS A 116 -18.36 5.49 -6.64
N ILE A 117 -18.42 5.71 -5.33
CA ILE A 117 -17.71 6.83 -4.68
C ILE A 117 -16.19 6.70 -4.79
N SER A 118 -15.65 5.48 -4.70
CA SER A 118 -14.23 5.20 -4.90
C SER A 118 -13.81 5.42 -6.34
N LEU A 119 -14.67 5.06 -7.31
CA LEU A 119 -14.45 5.34 -8.73
C LEU A 119 -14.47 6.84 -9.02
N LEU A 120 -15.43 7.58 -8.45
CA LEU A 120 -15.52 9.05 -8.54
C LEU A 120 -14.25 9.70 -8.00
N ARG A 121 -13.86 9.35 -6.77
CA ARG A 121 -12.66 9.88 -6.12
C ARG A 121 -11.41 9.60 -6.93
N ALA A 122 -11.23 8.35 -7.39
CA ALA A 122 -10.09 7.96 -8.22
C ALA A 122 -10.07 8.71 -9.56
N PHE A 123 -11.22 8.96 -10.16
CA PHE A 123 -11.36 9.71 -11.41
C PHE A 123 -11.01 11.19 -11.21
N CYS A 124 -11.62 11.85 -10.21
CA CYS A 124 -11.38 13.24 -9.86
C CYS A 124 -9.89 13.49 -9.55
N LYS A 125 -9.25 12.65 -8.74
CA LYS A 125 -7.82 12.77 -8.44
C LYS A 125 -6.92 12.66 -9.67
N LYS A 126 -7.25 11.78 -10.61
CA LYS A 126 -6.44 11.55 -11.82
C LYS A 126 -6.54 12.67 -12.84
N LEU A 127 -7.64 13.43 -12.81
CA LEU A 127 -7.93 14.53 -13.74
C LEU A 127 -7.79 15.91 -13.09
N GLY A 128 -7.69 15.96 -11.75
CA GLY A 128 -7.61 17.21 -11.00
C GLY A 128 -8.94 17.94 -10.88
N ILE A 129 -10.07 17.21 -10.90
CA ILE A 129 -11.40 17.80 -10.78
C ILE A 129 -11.74 17.97 -9.29
N GLN A 130 -12.08 19.19 -8.88
CA GLN A 130 -12.57 19.50 -7.55
C GLN A 130 -14.09 19.63 -7.58
N LEU A 131 -14.75 18.81 -6.77
CA LEU A 131 -16.20 18.80 -6.60
C LEU A 131 -16.61 19.55 -5.34
N MET A 132 -17.83 20.10 -5.35
CA MET A 132 -18.46 20.68 -4.17
C MET A 132 -18.68 19.61 -3.10
N LEU A 133 -18.45 19.95 -1.83
CA LEU A 133 -18.69 19.04 -0.71
C LEU A 133 -20.20 18.93 -0.45
N ARG A 134 -20.79 17.82 -0.88
CA ARG A 134 -22.18 17.45 -0.62
C ARG A 134 -22.36 15.95 -0.72
N GLU A 135 -23.53 15.45 -0.33
CA GLU A 135 -23.90 14.06 -0.53
C GLU A 135 -24.37 13.83 -1.97
N TYR A 136 -23.68 12.92 -2.68
CA TYR A 136 -23.99 12.57 -4.07
C TYR A 136 -24.70 11.22 -4.13
N TYR A 137 -25.98 11.24 -4.51
CA TYR A 137 -26.82 10.05 -4.65
C TYR A 137 -26.80 9.53 -6.11
N MET A 138 -25.82 8.68 -6.43
CA MET A 138 -25.56 8.20 -7.80
C MET A 138 -26.54 7.10 -8.28
N ASP A 139 -27.33 6.51 -7.37
CA ASP A 139 -28.24 5.40 -7.66
C ASP A 139 -29.66 5.85 -8.05
N LEU A 140 -29.93 7.16 -7.97
CA LEU A 140 -31.24 7.71 -8.32
C LEU A 140 -31.45 7.69 -9.84
N ARG A 141 -32.46 6.96 -10.31
CA ARG A 141 -32.82 6.88 -11.74
C ARG A 141 -33.68 8.05 -12.23
N HIS A 142 -34.37 8.74 -11.32
CA HIS A 142 -35.33 9.81 -11.66
C HIS A 142 -34.72 11.22 -11.59
N LYS A 143 -33.46 11.36 -11.17
CA LYS A 143 -32.78 12.64 -10.98
C LYS A 143 -31.30 12.51 -11.36
N GLN A 144 -30.77 13.51 -12.05
CA GLN A 144 -29.33 13.58 -12.34
C GLN A 144 -28.53 13.91 -11.07
N CYS A 145 -27.34 13.31 -10.93
CA CYS A 145 -26.54 13.37 -9.71
C CYS A 145 -25.57 14.57 -9.69
N PHE A 146 -25.05 14.94 -10.85
CA PHE A 146 -24.07 16.03 -10.99
C PHE A 146 -24.68 17.17 -11.80
N TYR A 147 -24.44 18.41 -11.36
CA TYR A 147 -24.82 19.65 -12.00
C TYR A 147 -23.58 20.50 -12.26
N GLU A 148 -23.70 21.53 -13.08
CA GLU A 148 -22.58 22.44 -13.39
C GLU A 148 -22.04 23.17 -12.16
N GLU A 149 -22.91 23.48 -11.19
CA GLU A 149 -22.56 24.13 -9.92
C GLU A 149 -21.67 23.25 -9.03
N ASP A 150 -21.70 21.92 -9.24
CA ASP A 150 -20.90 20.99 -8.44
C ASP A 150 -19.41 21.02 -8.80
N ILE A 151 -19.07 21.57 -9.97
CA ILE A 151 -17.69 21.65 -10.44
C ILE A 151 -17.08 22.95 -9.95
N VAL A 152 -16.29 22.86 -8.87
CA VAL A 152 -15.66 24.03 -8.24
C VAL A 152 -14.43 24.47 -9.00
N ASN A 153 -13.56 23.52 -9.36
CA ASN A 153 -12.31 23.83 -10.05
C ASN A 153 -11.76 22.62 -10.82
N THR A 154 -10.87 22.88 -11.77
CA THR A 154 -10.08 21.87 -12.49
C THR A 154 -8.62 22.26 -12.49
N PHE A 155 -7.78 21.45 -11.85
CA PHE A 155 -6.34 21.64 -11.78
C PHE A 155 -5.61 20.73 -12.78
N PRO A 156 -4.59 21.24 -13.49
CA PRO A 156 -3.75 20.38 -14.31
C PRO A 156 -2.94 19.42 -13.43
N VAL A 157 -3.19 18.11 -13.58
CA VAL A 157 -2.38 17.07 -12.92
C VAL A 157 -1.20 16.71 -13.80
N THR A 158 -0.04 17.27 -13.46
CA THR A 158 1.23 17.03 -14.13
C THR A 158 1.93 15.80 -13.56
N LYS A 159 2.35 14.87 -14.43
CA LYS A 159 3.00 13.62 -14.00
C LYS A 159 4.48 13.77 -13.62
N HIS A 160 5.17 14.80 -14.14
CA HIS A 160 6.64 14.90 -14.07
C HIS A 160 7.11 16.33 -13.75
N ILE A 161 6.69 16.90 -12.61
CA ILE A 161 7.21 18.21 -12.17
C ILE A 161 8.51 18.06 -11.36
N HIS A 162 8.65 16.97 -10.59
CA HIS A 162 9.74 16.88 -9.61
C HIS A 162 11.08 16.66 -10.32
N HIS A 163 11.95 17.68 -10.26
CA HIS A 163 13.36 17.54 -10.57
C HIS A 163 13.92 16.42 -9.70
N LYS A 164 14.55 15.40 -10.26
CA LYS A 164 15.07 14.28 -9.46
C LYS A 164 16.38 14.69 -8.82
N ALA A 165 16.45 14.64 -7.48
CA ALA A 165 17.71 14.79 -6.75
C ALA A 165 18.54 13.52 -6.92
N THR A 166 19.24 13.39 -8.06
CA THR A 166 19.96 12.16 -8.45
C THR A 166 20.91 11.68 -7.36
N ASP A 167 21.69 12.58 -6.76
CA ASP A 167 22.66 12.22 -5.72
C ASP A 167 21.94 11.68 -4.48
N ALA A 168 20.89 12.37 -4.01
CA ALA A 168 20.10 11.93 -2.86
C ALA A 168 19.44 10.55 -3.12
N TYR A 169 18.98 10.30 -4.35
CA TYR A 169 18.42 9.01 -4.75
C TYR A 169 19.48 7.90 -4.80
N GLN A 170 20.72 8.22 -5.20
CA GLN A 170 21.84 7.29 -5.14
C GLN A 170 22.16 6.92 -3.69
N PHE A 171 22.23 7.89 -2.78
CA PHE A 171 22.41 7.63 -1.34
C PHE A 171 21.27 6.78 -0.79
N PHE A 172 20.02 7.10 -1.13
CA PHE A 172 18.85 6.32 -0.71
C PHE A 172 18.92 4.87 -1.19
N THR A 173 19.22 4.66 -2.48
CA THR A 173 19.32 3.33 -3.09
C THR A 173 20.52 2.54 -2.52
N SER A 174 21.66 3.19 -2.34
CA SER A 174 22.84 2.61 -1.71
C SER A 174 22.54 2.18 -0.27
N GLY A 175 21.86 3.03 0.50
CA GLY A 175 21.38 2.72 1.85
C GLY A 175 20.47 1.51 1.86
N GLN A 176 19.48 1.43 0.95
CA GLN A 176 18.61 0.25 0.82
C GLN A 176 19.41 -1.03 0.53
N ASN A 177 20.39 -0.97 -0.38
CA ASN A 177 21.24 -2.12 -0.70
C ASN A 177 22.07 -2.57 0.51
N LYS A 178 22.61 -1.64 1.30
CA LYS A 178 23.35 -1.94 2.53
C LYS A 178 22.47 -2.58 3.59
N ILE A 179 21.23 -2.11 3.73
CA ILE A 179 20.24 -2.71 4.64
C ILE A 179 19.92 -4.15 4.23
N GLN A 180 19.76 -4.41 2.92
CA GLN A 180 19.53 -5.76 2.40
C GLN A 180 20.73 -6.69 2.63
N GLN A 181 21.95 -6.15 2.67
CA GLN A 181 23.17 -6.88 3.04
C GLN A 181 23.32 -7.12 4.55
N GLY A 182 22.41 -6.60 5.39
CA GLY A 182 22.47 -6.70 6.85
C GLY A 182 23.32 -5.62 7.53
N LEU A 183 23.90 -4.69 6.78
CA LEU A 183 24.70 -3.57 7.30
C LEU A 183 23.79 -2.42 7.76
N LEU A 184 23.05 -2.64 8.85
CA LEU A 184 22.00 -1.73 9.32
C LEU A 184 22.51 -0.32 9.68
N ARG A 185 23.69 -0.22 10.30
CA ARG A 185 24.28 1.08 10.72
C ARG A 185 24.73 1.92 9.52
N GLU A 186 25.47 1.33 8.59
CA GLU A 186 25.86 2.00 7.34
C GLU A 186 24.60 2.42 6.54
N GLY A 187 23.61 1.54 6.48
CA GLY A 187 22.30 1.86 5.89
C GLY A 187 21.65 3.07 6.55
N TYR A 188 21.64 3.13 7.88
CA TYR A 188 21.08 4.24 8.64
C TYR A 188 21.74 5.59 8.31
N GLU A 189 23.08 5.61 8.25
CA GLU A 189 23.86 6.80 7.90
C GLU A 189 23.53 7.28 6.48
N LEU A 190 23.56 6.38 5.49
CA LEU A 190 23.27 6.71 4.09
C LEU A 190 21.83 7.22 3.88
N ILE A 191 20.84 6.64 4.58
CA ILE A 191 19.46 7.13 4.52
C ILE A 191 19.33 8.48 5.23
N GLY A 192 20.08 8.71 6.31
CA GLY A 192 20.15 10.01 7.00
C GLY A 192 20.73 11.11 6.11
N GLU A 193 21.80 10.80 5.37
CA GLU A 193 22.39 11.71 4.37
C GLU A 193 21.41 11.98 3.22
N ALA A 194 20.74 10.95 2.70
CA ALA A 194 19.70 11.11 1.69
C ALA A 194 18.56 12.02 2.19
N LEU A 195 18.11 11.84 3.44
CA LEU A 195 17.09 12.69 4.05
C LEU A 195 17.52 14.16 4.10
N ASN A 196 18.77 14.44 4.50
CA ASN A 196 19.31 15.80 4.54
C ASN A 196 19.36 16.42 3.15
N LEU A 197 19.90 15.70 2.16
CA LEU A 197 19.96 16.16 0.77
C LEU A 197 18.57 16.43 0.17
N LEU A 198 17.61 15.52 0.37
CA LEU A 198 16.23 15.69 -0.09
C LEU A 198 15.56 16.91 0.54
N THR A 199 15.82 17.16 1.83
CA THR A 199 15.28 18.33 2.54
C THR A 199 15.87 19.64 2.00
N ASN A 200 17.15 19.65 1.64
CA ASN A 200 17.80 20.82 1.05
C ASN A 200 17.33 21.11 -0.37
N VAL A 201 17.04 20.07 -1.16
CA VAL A 201 16.62 20.21 -2.56
C VAL A 201 15.13 20.51 -2.70
N TYR A 202 14.26 19.74 -2.03
CA TYR A 202 12.81 19.87 -2.15
C TYR A 202 12.18 20.80 -1.10
N GLY A 203 12.94 21.20 -0.08
CA GLY A 203 12.42 21.93 1.08
C GLY A 203 11.75 21.00 2.09
N ALA A 204 10.86 21.57 2.91
CA ALA A 204 10.32 20.89 4.09
C ALA A 204 9.30 19.77 3.79
N LEU A 205 8.65 19.79 2.62
CA LEU A 205 7.53 18.88 2.31
C LEU A 205 7.71 18.19 0.95
N HIS A 206 8.01 16.89 0.97
CA HIS A 206 8.13 16.07 -0.25
C HIS A 206 7.81 14.59 0.03
N PRO A 207 7.20 13.82 -0.91
CA PRO A 207 6.89 12.40 -0.69
C PRO A 207 8.14 11.55 -0.42
N GLU A 208 9.27 11.88 -1.04
CA GLU A 208 10.51 11.11 -0.89
C GLU A 208 11.14 11.29 0.50
N ILE A 209 10.95 12.46 1.12
CA ILE A 209 11.37 12.72 2.50
C ILE A 209 10.62 11.77 3.45
N ALA A 210 9.31 11.56 3.23
CA ALA A 210 8.53 10.60 4.00
C ALA A 210 9.04 9.16 3.84
N ALA A 211 9.47 8.78 2.63
CA ALA A 211 10.02 7.45 2.38
C ALA A 211 11.34 7.22 3.15
N CYS A 212 12.22 8.21 3.23
CA CYS A 212 13.41 8.18 4.07
C CYS A 212 13.07 8.05 5.56
N MET A 213 12.17 8.91 6.06
CA MET A 213 11.75 8.89 7.46
C MET A 213 11.15 7.53 7.86
N ARG A 214 10.30 6.94 7.01
CA ARG A 214 9.74 5.59 7.23
C ARG A 214 10.83 4.53 7.32
N LEU A 215 11.84 4.60 6.45
CA LEU A 215 12.93 3.63 6.45
C LEU A 215 13.82 3.78 7.69
N LEU A 216 14.11 5.01 8.11
CA LEU A 216 14.81 5.29 9.37
C LEU A 216 14.01 4.80 10.58
N ALA A 217 12.68 4.99 10.58
CA ALA A 217 11.81 4.47 11.63
C ALA A 217 11.90 2.94 11.71
N ARG A 218 11.83 2.26 10.56
CA ARG A 218 12.00 0.80 10.48
C ARG A 218 13.37 0.34 10.96
N LEU A 219 14.44 1.06 10.63
CA LEU A 219 15.79 0.72 11.10
C LEU A 219 15.93 0.88 12.60
N ASN A 220 15.47 2.00 13.17
CA ASN A 220 15.47 2.22 14.62
C ASN A 220 14.67 1.13 15.34
N TYR A 221 13.52 0.76 14.79
CA TYR A 221 12.71 -0.34 15.30
C TYR A 221 13.48 -1.67 15.34
N ILE A 222 14.17 -2.02 14.25
CA ILE A 222 14.99 -3.25 14.16
C ILE A 222 16.19 -3.21 15.11
N MET A 223 16.78 -2.03 15.30
CA MET A 223 17.90 -1.82 16.24
C MET A 223 17.46 -1.79 17.72
N GLY A 224 16.15 -1.77 17.99
CA GLY A 224 15.58 -1.77 19.34
C GLY A 224 15.34 -0.38 19.94
N ASP A 225 15.57 0.70 19.18
CA ASP A 225 15.23 2.06 19.60
C ASP A 225 13.79 2.41 19.21
N TYR A 226 12.85 2.01 20.07
CA TYR A 226 11.43 2.27 19.85
C TYR A 226 11.06 3.76 19.95
N GLY A 227 11.83 4.56 20.71
CA GLY A 227 11.57 5.98 20.89
C GLY A 227 11.80 6.76 19.60
N GLU A 228 12.97 6.57 18.99
CA GLU A 228 13.28 7.19 17.70
C GLU A 228 12.41 6.62 16.57
N ALA A 229 12.09 5.33 16.58
CA ALA A 229 11.18 4.72 15.60
C ALA A 229 9.81 5.43 15.60
N LEU A 230 9.25 5.70 16.77
CA LEU A 230 7.99 6.44 16.91
C LEU A 230 8.08 7.87 16.37
N ASN A 231 9.16 8.58 16.71
CA ASN A 231 9.38 9.97 16.28
C ASN A 231 9.45 10.07 14.76
N PHE A 232 10.29 9.25 14.11
CA PHE A 232 10.40 9.23 12.65
C PHE A 232 9.10 8.79 11.96
N GLN A 233 8.41 7.79 12.49
CA GLN A 233 7.15 7.33 11.90
C GLN A 233 6.03 8.37 12.03
N GLN A 234 5.94 9.08 13.16
CA GLN A 234 5.00 10.18 13.34
C GLN A 234 5.26 11.30 12.31
N LYS A 235 6.53 11.67 12.10
CA LYS A 235 6.91 12.63 11.06
C LYS A 235 6.52 12.14 9.66
N ALA A 236 6.72 10.85 9.36
CA ALA A 236 6.32 10.25 8.08
C ALA A 236 4.80 10.29 7.85
N VAL A 237 3.99 10.02 8.88
CA VAL A 237 2.52 10.15 8.82
C VAL A 237 2.11 11.58 8.51
N ILE A 238 2.62 12.56 9.26
CA ILE A 238 2.30 13.99 9.04
C ILE A 238 2.72 14.43 7.63
N MET A 239 3.89 14.00 7.17
CA MET A 239 4.41 14.31 5.84
C MET A 239 3.50 13.75 4.73
N THR A 240 3.14 12.46 4.83
CA THR A 240 2.29 11.81 3.83
C THR A 240 0.87 12.38 3.82
N GLU A 241 0.30 12.72 4.98
CA GLU A 241 -1.00 13.41 5.05
C GLU A 241 -0.98 14.76 4.33
N ARG A 242 0.06 15.57 4.56
CA ARG A 242 0.17 16.91 3.96
C ARG A 242 0.44 16.88 2.46
N VAL A 243 1.22 15.92 1.99
CA VAL A 243 1.68 15.87 0.60
C VAL A 243 0.76 15.02 -0.29
N LEU A 244 0.31 13.87 0.19
CA LEU A 244 -0.48 12.91 -0.59
C LEU A 244 -1.98 12.93 -0.25
N GLY A 245 -2.33 13.43 0.94
CA GLY A 245 -3.69 13.39 1.49
C GLY A 245 -3.94 12.18 2.39
N VAL A 246 -5.00 12.29 3.21
CA VAL A 246 -5.39 11.28 4.21
C VAL A 246 -5.91 9.97 3.60
N ASP A 247 -6.40 10.02 2.37
CA ASP A 247 -7.02 8.93 1.64
C ASP A 247 -6.04 8.21 0.70
N HIS A 248 -4.78 8.63 0.67
CA HIS A 248 -3.77 7.96 -0.15
C HIS A 248 -3.36 6.61 0.49
N PRO A 249 -3.24 5.51 -0.29
CA PRO A 249 -2.88 4.19 0.26
C PRO A 249 -1.60 4.22 1.11
N ASN A 250 -0.56 4.94 0.67
CA ASN A 250 0.66 5.11 1.46
C ASN A 250 0.40 5.73 2.84
N THR A 251 -0.39 6.80 2.92
CA THR A 251 -0.74 7.45 4.20
C THR A 251 -1.45 6.47 5.14
N ILE A 252 -2.38 5.67 4.61
CA ILE A 252 -3.08 4.63 5.37
C ILE A 252 -2.11 3.56 5.88
N THR A 253 -1.14 3.13 5.06
CA THR A 253 -0.10 2.20 5.50
C THR A 253 0.83 2.82 6.54
N GLU A 254 1.12 4.12 6.48
CA GLU A 254 1.93 4.81 7.49
C GLU A 254 1.24 4.80 8.86
N TYR A 255 -0.09 4.92 8.91
CA TYR A 255 -0.87 4.76 10.13
C TYR A 255 -0.75 3.36 10.73
N ALA A 256 -0.75 2.32 9.90
CA ALA A 256 -0.60 0.94 10.35
C ALA A 256 0.80 0.66 10.91
N HIS A 257 1.86 1.16 10.27
CA HIS A 257 3.22 1.07 10.82
C HIS A 257 3.36 1.88 12.11
N PHE A 258 2.72 3.05 12.19
CA PHE A 258 2.76 3.86 13.41
C PHE A 258 2.09 3.13 14.59
N ALA A 259 0.93 2.52 14.35
CA ALA A 259 0.27 1.67 15.34
C ALA A 259 1.15 0.50 15.81
N LEU A 260 1.86 -0.16 14.88
CA LEU A 260 2.78 -1.25 15.21
C LEU A 260 3.89 -0.79 16.15
N TYR A 261 4.51 0.36 15.87
CA TYR A 261 5.56 0.91 16.73
C TYR A 261 5.00 1.41 18.07
N CYS A 262 3.78 1.94 18.10
CA CYS A 262 3.10 2.28 19.37
C CYS A 262 2.89 1.04 20.23
N PHE A 263 2.48 -0.08 19.63
CA PHE A 263 2.30 -1.35 20.34
C PHE A 263 3.63 -1.86 20.89
N ALA A 264 4.70 -1.81 20.10
CA ALA A 264 6.05 -2.19 20.56
C ALA A 264 6.57 -1.30 21.70
N GLY A 265 6.24 -0.01 21.67
CA GLY A 265 6.50 0.93 22.77
C GLY A 265 5.57 0.76 23.98
N GLY A 266 4.71 -0.27 24.01
CA GLY A 266 3.80 -0.57 25.12
C GLY A 266 2.51 0.26 25.15
N GLN A 267 2.27 1.10 24.15
CA GLN A 267 1.11 2.00 24.08
C GLN A 267 -0.08 1.34 23.34
N ILE A 268 -0.69 0.33 23.96
CA ILE A 268 -1.79 -0.47 23.38
C ILE A 268 -3.00 0.39 22.94
N PRO A 269 -3.52 1.33 23.75
CA PRO A 269 -4.70 2.12 23.35
C PRO A 269 -4.43 3.01 22.12
N SER A 270 -3.26 3.65 22.07
CA SER A 270 -2.84 4.46 20.93
C SER A 270 -2.71 3.62 19.66
N ALA A 271 -2.13 2.42 19.78
CA ALA A 271 -2.02 1.47 18.66
C ALA A 271 -3.39 1.08 18.09
N LEU A 272 -4.37 0.78 18.96
CA LEU A 272 -5.74 0.48 18.53
C LEU A 272 -6.39 1.66 17.80
N GLN A 273 -6.32 2.87 18.36
CA GLN A 273 -6.89 4.07 17.74
C GLN A 273 -6.33 4.30 16.33
N LEU A 274 -5.02 4.17 16.16
CA LEU A 274 -4.34 4.35 14.88
C LEU A 274 -4.72 3.25 13.88
N MET A 275 -4.83 2.00 14.32
CA MET A 275 -5.23 0.89 13.45
C MET A 275 -6.70 0.99 13.04
N TYR A 276 -7.60 1.38 13.94
CA TYR A 276 -9.00 1.68 13.61
C TYR A 276 -9.11 2.84 12.60
N ARG A 277 -8.28 3.87 12.76
CA ARG A 277 -8.20 4.98 11.78
C ARG A 277 -7.73 4.48 10.41
N ALA A 278 -6.70 3.64 10.35
CA ALA A 278 -6.23 3.04 9.10
C ALA A 278 -7.33 2.20 8.43
N ARG A 279 -8.01 1.35 9.19
CA ARG A 279 -9.14 0.55 8.71
C ARG A 279 -10.28 1.43 8.17
N TYR A 280 -10.68 2.46 8.93
CA TYR A 280 -11.74 3.39 8.54
C TYR A 280 -11.42 4.13 7.24
N LEU A 281 -10.21 4.69 7.13
CA LEU A 281 -9.78 5.39 5.92
C LEU A 281 -9.73 4.46 4.71
N SER A 282 -9.29 3.22 4.92
CA SER A 282 -9.24 2.24 3.83
C SER A 282 -10.63 1.76 3.42
N LEU A 283 -11.58 1.63 4.37
CA LEU A 283 -12.98 1.30 4.08
C LEU A 283 -13.62 2.38 3.20
N LEU A 284 -13.35 3.65 3.52
CA LEU A 284 -13.81 4.80 2.74
C LEU A 284 -13.22 4.84 1.30
N CYS A 285 -12.11 4.15 1.06
CA CYS A 285 -11.39 4.17 -0.22
C CYS A 285 -11.60 2.91 -1.08
N HIS A 286 -11.64 1.72 -0.48
CA HIS A 286 -11.52 0.45 -1.19
C HIS A 286 -12.60 -0.58 -0.83
N ASP A 287 -13.60 -0.23 0.00
CA ASP A 287 -14.62 -1.14 0.54
C ASP A 287 -14.08 -2.21 1.53
N GLU A 288 -14.97 -2.99 2.14
CA GLU A 288 -14.64 -4.09 3.06
C GLU A 288 -13.94 -5.25 2.35
N ASP A 289 -14.16 -5.41 1.04
CA ASP A 289 -13.63 -6.51 0.24
C ASP A 289 -12.17 -6.31 -0.18
N HIS A 290 -11.46 -5.26 0.25
CA HIS A 290 -10.08 -5.04 -0.18
C HIS A 290 -9.07 -5.95 0.55
N PRO A 291 -8.04 -6.54 -0.10
CA PRO A 291 -7.07 -7.43 0.56
C PRO A 291 -6.29 -6.80 1.73
N ASN A 292 -6.08 -5.48 1.70
CA ASN A 292 -5.46 -4.78 2.85
C ASN A 292 -6.38 -4.70 4.08
N MET A 293 -7.71 -4.89 3.95
CA MET A 293 -8.60 -4.99 5.11
C MET A 293 -8.20 -6.15 6.00
N ALA A 294 -7.88 -7.30 5.40
CA ALA A 294 -7.43 -8.47 6.15
C ALA A 294 -6.15 -8.20 6.96
N LEU A 295 -5.26 -7.34 6.47
CA LEU A 295 -4.06 -6.92 7.19
C LEU A 295 -4.41 -6.07 8.42
N TYR A 296 -5.26 -5.05 8.24
CA TYR A 296 -5.70 -4.20 9.35
C TYR A 296 -6.51 -4.98 10.39
N ASP A 297 -7.43 -5.83 9.94
CA ASP A 297 -8.24 -6.68 10.81
C ASP A 297 -7.39 -7.68 11.59
N SER A 298 -6.37 -8.29 10.95
CA SER A 298 -5.43 -9.17 11.66
C SER A 298 -4.64 -8.42 12.73
N ASN A 299 -4.18 -7.20 12.43
CA ASN A 299 -3.47 -6.38 13.40
C ASN A 299 -4.38 -5.93 14.56
N ILE A 300 -5.61 -5.49 14.28
CA ILE A 300 -6.61 -5.14 15.32
C ILE A 300 -6.89 -6.36 16.20
N GLY A 301 -7.14 -7.51 15.57
CA GLY A 301 -7.39 -8.78 16.26
C GLY A 301 -6.27 -9.13 17.24
N LEU A 302 -5.01 -9.02 16.83
CA LEU A 302 -3.86 -9.30 17.69
C LEU A 302 -3.66 -8.28 18.81
N ILE A 303 -3.85 -6.98 18.54
CA ILE A 303 -3.73 -5.95 19.57
C ILE A 303 -4.86 -6.10 20.61
N LEU A 304 -6.08 -6.44 20.18
CA LEU A 304 -7.19 -6.76 21.08
C LEU A 304 -6.95 -8.04 21.88
N HIS A 305 -6.32 -9.05 21.26
CA HIS A 305 -5.91 -10.26 21.96
C HIS A 305 -4.92 -9.94 23.09
N ALA A 306 -3.95 -9.06 22.85
CA ALA A 306 -3.02 -8.56 23.88
C ALA A 306 -3.74 -7.76 24.98
N ALA A 307 -4.81 -7.05 24.63
CA ALA A 307 -5.65 -6.31 25.58
C ALA A 307 -6.62 -7.20 26.38
N GLY A 308 -6.69 -8.51 26.10
CA GLY A 308 -7.60 -9.46 26.75
C GLY A 308 -9.04 -9.41 26.23
N GLN A 309 -9.32 -8.70 25.14
CA GLN A 309 -10.66 -8.60 24.53
C GLN A 309 -10.84 -9.68 23.45
N TYR A 310 -10.93 -10.96 23.89
CA TYR A 310 -10.89 -12.11 22.98
C TYR A 310 -12.10 -12.22 22.04
N GLU A 311 -13.31 -11.85 22.47
CA GLU A 311 -14.51 -11.93 21.62
C GLU A 311 -14.44 -10.96 20.44
N LEU A 312 -14.03 -9.71 20.69
CA LEU A 312 -13.82 -8.72 19.64
C LEU A 312 -12.65 -9.11 18.73
N SER A 313 -11.56 -9.60 19.32
CA SER A 313 -10.40 -10.12 18.59
C SER A 313 -10.82 -11.21 17.59
N LEU A 314 -11.64 -12.16 18.02
CA LEU A 314 -12.12 -13.25 17.19
C LEU A 314 -12.89 -12.73 15.96
N SER A 315 -13.83 -11.80 16.16
CA SER A 315 -14.62 -11.20 15.07
C SER A 315 -13.74 -10.59 13.98
N PHE A 316 -12.70 -9.83 14.37
CA PHE A 316 -11.76 -9.25 13.41
C PHE A 316 -10.89 -10.33 12.72
N LEU A 317 -10.41 -11.34 13.45
CA LEU A 317 -9.60 -12.41 12.89
C LEU A 317 -10.39 -13.31 11.92
N GLU A 318 -11.67 -13.57 12.19
CA GLU A 318 -12.56 -14.31 11.29
C GLU A 318 -12.82 -13.54 9.99
N ASN A 319 -13.04 -12.22 10.09
CA ASN A 319 -13.16 -11.34 8.91
C ASN A 319 -11.88 -11.35 8.07
N ALA A 320 -10.72 -11.26 8.73
CA ALA A 320 -9.43 -11.36 8.06
C ALA A 320 -9.21 -12.72 7.38
N LEU A 321 -9.60 -13.81 8.03
CA LEU A 321 -9.51 -15.17 7.49
C LEU A 321 -10.41 -15.35 6.26
N LYS A 322 -11.66 -14.86 6.32
CA LYS A 322 -12.60 -14.87 5.20
C LYS A 322 -12.03 -14.15 3.98
N LEU A 323 -11.50 -12.95 4.18
CA LEU A 323 -10.88 -12.17 3.10
C LEU A 323 -9.61 -12.84 2.56
N ASN A 324 -8.71 -13.30 3.43
CA ASN A 324 -7.50 -13.98 3.01
C ASN A 324 -7.81 -15.25 2.19
N THR A 325 -8.85 -16.00 2.57
CA THR A 325 -9.30 -17.20 1.86
C THR A 325 -9.83 -16.86 0.47
N ARG A 326 -10.58 -15.76 0.34
CA ARG A 326 -11.11 -15.28 -0.95
C ARG A 326 -10.01 -14.84 -1.92
N PHE A 327 -8.99 -14.13 -1.44
CA PHE A 327 -7.95 -13.54 -2.31
C PHE A 327 -6.75 -14.44 -2.56
N TYR A 328 -6.25 -15.14 -1.55
CA TYR A 328 -5.04 -15.96 -1.68
C TYR A 328 -5.36 -17.45 -1.87
N GLY A 329 -6.62 -17.86 -1.73
CA GLY A 329 -7.05 -19.26 -1.79
C GLY A 329 -6.84 -20.02 -0.48
N THR A 330 -7.47 -21.18 -0.38
CA THR A 330 -7.51 -22.00 0.86
C THR A 330 -6.16 -22.59 1.26
N GLN A 331 -5.23 -22.75 0.31
CA GLN A 331 -3.91 -23.35 0.52
C GLN A 331 -2.80 -22.31 0.61
N SER A 332 -3.08 -21.11 1.13
CA SER A 332 -2.07 -20.06 1.29
C SER A 332 -1.50 -20.02 2.70
N LEU A 333 -0.22 -19.65 2.83
CA LEU A 333 0.44 -19.42 4.12
C LEU A 333 -0.28 -18.35 4.97
N LYS A 334 -0.85 -17.32 4.33
CA LYS A 334 -1.61 -16.28 5.05
C LYS A 334 -2.90 -16.83 5.66
N VAL A 335 -3.53 -17.81 4.99
CA VAL A 335 -4.74 -18.48 5.47
C VAL A 335 -4.40 -19.44 6.61
N ALA A 336 -3.32 -20.21 6.49
CA ALA A 336 -2.81 -21.05 7.58
C ALA A 336 -2.52 -20.22 8.85
N MET A 337 -1.88 -19.05 8.69
CA MET A 337 -1.65 -18.12 9.79
C MET A 337 -2.97 -17.60 10.37
N GLY A 338 -3.95 -17.23 9.54
CA GLY A 338 -5.28 -16.83 10.01
C GLY A 338 -5.95 -17.91 10.86
N TYR A 339 -5.97 -19.16 10.40
CA TYR A 339 -6.50 -20.30 11.16
C TYR A 339 -5.79 -20.50 12.50
N HIS A 340 -4.46 -20.38 12.51
CA HIS A 340 -3.65 -20.49 13.72
C HIS A 340 -4.00 -19.38 14.75
N LEU A 341 -4.20 -18.14 14.32
CA LEU A 341 -4.58 -17.04 15.21
C LEU A 341 -6.00 -17.17 15.75
N VAL A 342 -6.93 -17.61 14.91
CA VAL A 342 -8.31 -17.92 15.30
C VAL A 342 -8.32 -19.06 16.33
N ALA A 343 -7.53 -20.13 16.11
CA ALA A 343 -7.40 -21.24 17.04
C ALA A 343 -6.86 -20.80 18.41
N ARG A 344 -5.81 -19.98 18.44
CA ARG A 344 -5.27 -19.40 19.68
C ARG A 344 -6.31 -18.56 20.42
N THR A 345 -7.09 -17.75 19.70
CA THR A 345 -8.12 -16.91 20.32
C THR A 345 -9.27 -17.74 20.89
N HIS A 346 -9.74 -18.77 20.17
CA HIS A 346 -10.72 -19.72 20.71
C HIS A 346 -10.22 -20.48 21.94
N SER A 347 -8.94 -20.84 21.97
CA SER A 347 -8.32 -21.45 23.15
C SER A 347 -8.38 -20.52 24.37
N CYS A 348 -8.24 -19.21 24.18
CA CYS A 348 -8.37 -18.23 25.26
C CYS A 348 -9.81 -18.01 25.70
N ILE A 349 -10.78 -18.23 24.81
CA ILE A 349 -12.22 -18.20 25.15
C ILE A 349 -12.64 -19.49 25.87
N GLY A 350 -11.93 -20.60 25.64
CA GLY A 350 -12.21 -21.92 26.22
C GLY A 350 -12.97 -22.87 25.28
N ASP A 351 -13.17 -22.51 24.01
CA ASP A 351 -13.73 -23.41 23.00
C ASP A 351 -12.61 -24.22 22.33
N PHE A 352 -12.19 -25.27 23.02
CA PHE A 352 -11.13 -26.16 22.52
C PHE A 352 -11.54 -26.97 21.29
N ARG A 353 -12.84 -27.17 21.06
CA ARG A 353 -13.32 -27.99 19.94
C ARG A 353 -13.10 -27.27 18.61
N THR A 354 -13.49 -26.01 18.53
CA THR A 354 -13.27 -25.19 17.33
C THR A 354 -11.79 -24.82 17.20
N ALA A 355 -11.10 -24.54 18.30
CA ALA A 355 -9.65 -24.29 18.28
C ALA A 355 -8.88 -25.46 17.65
N LEU A 356 -9.18 -26.69 18.06
CA LEU A 356 -8.50 -27.88 17.55
C LEU A 356 -8.84 -28.18 16.08
N GLN A 357 -10.05 -27.84 15.62
CA GLN A 357 -10.39 -27.93 14.20
C GLN A 357 -9.58 -26.92 13.36
N ASN A 358 -9.56 -25.66 13.77
CA ASN A 358 -8.85 -24.60 13.06
C ASN A 358 -7.34 -24.85 13.04
N GLU A 359 -6.74 -25.30 14.15
CA GLU A 359 -5.32 -25.62 14.21
C GLU A 359 -4.96 -26.83 13.32
N LYS A 360 -5.84 -27.83 13.20
CA LYS A 360 -5.65 -28.95 12.27
C LYS A 360 -5.63 -28.51 10.81
N GLU A 361 -6.50 -27.58 10.43
CA GLU A 361 -6.49 -27.01 9.08
C GLU A 361 -5.19 -26.24 8.84
N ALA A 362 -4.77 -25.40 9.80
CA ALA A 362 -3.51 -24.67 9.72
C ALA A 362 -2.30 -25.61 9.56
N TYR A 363 -2.20 -26.66 10.39
CA TYR A 363 -1.14 -27.65 10.34
C TYR A 363 -1.10 -28.39 8.99
N THR A 364 -2.27 -28.75 8.47
CA THR A 364 -2.37 -29.46 7.17
C THR A 364 -1.82 -28.58 6.05
N ILE A 365 -2.18 -27.30 6.04
CA ILE A 365 -1.66 -26.34 5.05
C ILE A 365 -0.13 -26.17 5.23
N TYR A 366 0.36 -25.94 6.44
CA TYR A 366 1.80 -25.79 6.70
C TYR A 366 2.60 -27.03 6.29
N LYS A 367 2.13 -28.22 6.66
CA LYS A 367 2.77 -29.49 6.29
C LYS A 367 2.81 -29.68 4.77
N SER A 368 1.74 -29.31 4.06
CA SER A 368 1.68 -29.45 2.59
C SER A 368 2.63 -28.51 1.85
N LEU A 369 2.80 -27.28 2.34
CA LEU A 369 3.58 -26.23 1.65
C LEU A 369 5.05 -26.17 2.07
N LEU A 370 5.34 -26.32 3.37
CA LEU A 370 6.66 -26.10 3.97
C LEU A 370 7.36 -27.40 4.37
N GLY A 371 6.59 -28.49 4.52
CA GLY A 371 7.07 -29.77 5.05
C GLY A 371 7.16 -29.81 6.58
N GLU A 372 7.51 -30.98 7.12
CA GLU A 372 7.46 -31.26 8.57
C GLU A 372 8.60 -30.61 9.37
N LYS A 373 9.74 -30.30 8.73
CA LYS A 373 10.93 -29.76 9.42
C LYS A 373 10.87 -28.25 9.65
N HIS A 374 9.95 -27.53 9.01
CA HIS A 374 9.90 -26.08 9.09
C HIS A 374 9.37 -25.58 10.45
N ASP A 375 9.96 -24.51 10.98
CA ASP A 375 9.65 -23.94 12.31
C ASP A 375 8.14 -23.69 12.51
N ARG A 376 7.47 -23.05 11.54
CA ARG A 376 6.01 -22.83 11.57
C ARG A 376 5.18 -24.10 11.65
N THR A 377 5.61 -25.18 11.00
CA THR A 377 4.92 -26.49 11.07
C THR A 377 5.13 -27.13 12.44
N GLN A 378 6.33 -26.98 13.00
CA GLN A 378 6.63 -27.44 14.36
C GLN A 378 5.82 -26.64 15.40
N GLU A 379 5.79 -25.32 15.33
CA GLU A 379 4.98 -24.44 16.18
C GLU A 379 3.50 -24.84 16.16
N SER A 380 2.95 -25.11 14.97
CA SER A 380 1.56 -25.57 14.83
C SER A 380 1.34 -26.97 15.43
N SER A 381 2.31 -27.88 15.27
CA SER A 381 2.23 -29.21 15.87
C SER A 381 2.28 -29.19 17.41
N GLU A 382 3.11 -28.31 17.98
CA GLU A 382 3.19 -28.10 19.42
C GLU A 382 1.91 -27.45 19.95
N CYS A 383 1.37 -26.47 19.23
CA CYS A 383 0.09 -25.85 19.54
C CYS A 383 -1.04 -26.90 19.55
N LEU A 384 -1.08 -27.78 18.55
CA LEU A 384 -2.06 -28.86 18.48
C LEU A 384 -1.93 -29.86 19.64
N ARG A 385 -0.70 -30.22 20.03
CA ARG A 385 -0.44 -31.06 21.21
C ARG A 385 -0.97 -30.38 22.48
N HIS A 386 -0.62 -29.12 22.68
CA HIS A 386 -1.05 -28.35 23.85
C HIS A 386 -2.58 -28.20 23.92
N LEU A 387 -3.24 -27.87 22.81
CA LEU A 387 -4.70 -27.79 22.73
C LEU A 387 -5.36 -29.13 23.04
N THR A 388 -4.77 -30.25 22.61
CA THR A 388 -5.30 -31.59 22.88
C THR A 388 -5.16 -31.94 24.37
N GLU A 389 -4.00 -31.68 24.98
CA GLU A 389 -3.77 -31.89 26.41
C GLU A 389 -4.76 -31.08 27.25
N GLN A 390 -4.94 -29.80 26.92
CA GLN A 390 -5.89 -28.92 27.58
C GLN A 390 -7.35 -29.37 27.39
N ALA A 391 -7.73 -29.82 26.20
CA ALA A 391 -9.08 -30.32 25.94
C ALA A 391 -9.38 -31.60 26.74
N VAL A 392 -8.42 -32.53 26.83
CA VAL A 392 -8.56 -33.76 27.63
C VAL A 392 -8.64 -33.44 29.11
N GLU A 393 -7.81 -32.53 29.60
CA GLU A 393 -7.86 -32.10 30.99
C GLU A 393 -9.20 -31.41 31.31
N PHE A 394 -9.67 -30.53 30.44
CA PHE A 394 -10.97 -29.88 30.55
C PHE A 394 -12.13 -30.89 30.58
N GLN A 395 -12.12 -31.88 29.69
CA GLN A 395 -13.14 -32.93 29.64
C GLN A 395 -13.10 -33.84 30.88
N ARG A 396 -11.90 -34.17 31.38
CA ARG A 396 -11.73 -34.93 32.63
C ARG A 396 -12.35 -34.16 33.80
N ARG A 397 -12.02 -32.88 33.93
CA ARG A 397 -12.58 -31.99 34.96
C ARG A 397 -14.11 -31.89 34.90
N ILE A 398 -14.69 -31.79 33.70
CA ILE A 398 -16.15 -31.82 33.52
C ILE A 398 -16.74 -33.13 34.02
N ASN A 399 -16.14 -34.27 33.65
CA ASN A 399 -16.62 -35.58 34.09
C ASN A 399 -16.51 -35.79 35.61
N ASP A 400 -15.49 -35.22 36.26
CA ASP A 400 -15.32 -35.27 37.71
C ASP A 400 -16.37 -34.42 38.44
N ILE A 401 -16.76 -33.26 37.86
CA ILE A 401 -17.89 -32.45 38.35
C ILE A 401 -19.19 -33.25 38.31
N TYR A 402 -19.47 -33.95 37.21
CA TYR A 402 -20.66 -34.80 37.09
C TYR A 402 -20.67 -35.99 38.07
N LYS A 403 -19.50 -36.42 38.56
CA LYS A 403 -19.35 -37.51 39.54
C LYS A 403 -19.43 -37.07 41.00
N GLY A 404 -19.47 -35.76 41.29
CA GLY A 404 -19.83 -35.24 42.61
C GLY A 404 -18.73 -35.26 43.69
N GLU A 405 -17.45 -35.16 43.31
CA GLU A 405 -16.36 -35.01 44.30
C GLU A 405 -16.37 -33.61 44.94
N LYS A 406 -16.60 -33.54 46.26
CA LYS A 406 -16.87 -32.29 47.01
C LYS A 406 -15.63 -31.43 47.37
N ASN A 407 -14.44 -31.73 46.84
CA ASN A 407 -13.21 -30.98 47.15
C ASN A 407 -12.33 -30.77 45.91
N VAL A 408 -12.91 -30.25 44.82
CA VAL A 408 -12.12 -29.76 43.70
C VAL A 408 -11.73 -28.32 44.00
N SER A 409 -10.58 -28.12 44.63
CA SER A 409 -9.89 -26.83 44.57
C SER A 409 -9.57 -26.59 43.10
N PHE A 410 -10.05 -25.48 42.53
CA PHE A 410 -9.77 -25.07 41.16
C PHE A 410 -8.38 -24.40 41.11
N PRO A 411 -7.33 -25.00 40.52
CA PRO A 411 -6.33 -24.18 39.86
C PRO A 411 -7.02 -23.60 38.60
N PRO A 412 -6.91 -22.29 38.34
CA PRO A 412 -7.47 -21.70 37.13
C PRO A 412 -6.97 -22.46 35.91
N LEU A 413 -7.84 -22.70 34.91
CA LEU A 413 -7.41 -23.18 33.60
C LEU A 413 -6.23 -22.30 33.18
N GLN A 414 -5.05 -22.89 33.00
CA GLN A 414 -3.88 -22.19 32.50
C GLN A 414 -4.10 -21.92 31.01
N ILE A 415 -4.99 -20.99 30.72
CA ILE A 415 -5.03 -20.32 29.43
C ILE A 415 -3.69 -19.60 29.35
N GLN A 416 -2.73 -20.19 28.64
CA GLN A 416 -1.46 -19.53 28.36
C GLN A 416 -1.76 -18.36 27.44
N VAL A 417 -2.03 -17.20 28.03
CA VAL A 417 -2.12 -15.95 27.29
C VAL A 417 -0.74 -15.74 26.67
N PRO A 418 -0.63 -15.64 25.33
CA PRO A 418 0.65 -15.44 24.70
C PRO A 418 1.29 -14.16 25.23
N SER A 419 2.59 -14.22 25.51
CA SER A 419 3.32 -13.05 25.97
C SER A 419 3.23 -11.91 24.96
N LEU A 420 3.32 -10.66 25.44
CA LEU A 420 3.33 -9.49 24.56
C LEU A 420 4.43 -9.57 23.49
N VAL A 421 5.55 -10.23 23.82
CA VAL A 421 6.66 -10.49 22.91
C VAL A 421 6.26 -11.42 21.77
N ASN A 422 5.53 -12.51 22.05
CA ASN A 422 5.03 -13.42 21.02
C ASN A 422 4.01 -12.71 20.11
N ILE A 423 3.11 -11.91 20.70
CA ILE A 423 2.14 -11.12 19.90
C ILE A 423 2.88 -10.12 19.00
N LEU A 424 3.92 -9.46 19.52
CA LEU A 424 4.77 -8.56 18.73
C LEU A 424 5.48 -9.29 17.58
N GLN A 425 6.00 -10.49 17.81
CA GLN A 425 6.62 -11.31 16.76
C GLN A 425 5.63 -11.69 15.66
N ILE A 426 4.39 -12.05 16.02
CA ILE A 426 3.33 -12.35 15.07
C ILE A 426 2.92 -11.09 14.29
N LEU A 427 2.74 -9.95 14.97
CA LEU A 427 2.46 -8.67 14.33
C LEU A 427 3.55 -8.30 13.34
N ASN A 428 4.82 -8.50 13.70
CA ASN A 428 5.96 -8.27 12.84
C ASN A 428 5.93 -9.18 11.60
N ALA A 429 5.63 -10.47 11.77
CA ALA A 429 5.50 -11.41 10.65
C ALA A 429 4.35 -11.01 9.69
N ILE A 430 3.20 -10.59 10.22
CA ILE A 430 2.04 -10.17 9.42
C ILE A 430 2.34 -8.90 8.60
N ASN A 431 3.05 -7.95 9.19
CA ASN A 431 3.44 -6.72 8.52
C ASN A 431 4.73 -6.86 7.68
N GLY A 432 5.31 -8.07 7.58
CA GLY A 432 6.52 -8.33 6.79
C GLY A 432 7.78 -7.66 7.34
N ILE A 433 7.82 -7.43 8.65
CA ILE A 433 9.01 -6.99 9.39
C ILE A 433 9.65 -8.24 9.98
N GLU A 434 10.37 -9.01 9.17
CA GLU A 434 11.14 -10.14 9.69
C GLU A 434 12.39 -9.62 10.40
N LEU A 435 12.34 -9.60 11.72
CA LEU A 435 13.52 -9.49 12.56
C LEU A 435 14.22 -10.85 12.51
N ILE A 436 15.15 -11.02 11.58
CA ILE A 436 16.14 -12.08 11.74
C ILE A 436 16.93 -11.67 12.98
N GLN A 437 16.64 -12.33 14.11
CA GLN A 437 17.47 -12.20 15.28
C GLN A 437 18.80 -12.82 14.89
N TRP A 438 19.75 -11.97 14.48
CA TRP A 438 21.12 -12.36 14.23
C TRP A 438 21.66 -12.85 15.56
N VAL A 439 21.46 -14.14 15.87
CA VAL A 439 22.41 -14.89 16.67
C VAL A 439 23.72 -14.58 15.98
N GLN A 440 24.61 -13.86 16.67
CA GLN A 440 25.95 -13.56 16.19
C GLN A 440 26.48 -14.87 15.60
N LEU A 441 26.56 -14.98 14.27
CA LEU A 441 27.30 -16.09 13.69
C LEU A 441 28.66 -15.99 14.35
N SER A 442 29.05 -17.04 15.08
CA SER A 442 30.40 -17.12 15.60
C SER A 442 31.33 -16.95 14.38
N LYS A 443 32.49 -16.33 14.57
CA LYS A 443 33.47 -16.19 13.47
C LYS A 443 33.76 -17.54 12.80
N GLU A 444 33.59 -18.64 13.54
CA GLU A 444 33.72 -20.02 13.08
C GLU A 444 32.64 -20.43 12.06
N ASP A 445 31.41 -19.94 12.16
CA ASP A 445 30.33 -20.28 11.22
C ASP A 445 30.48 -19.54 9.89
N VAL A 446 31.02 -18.31 9.94
CA VAL A 446 31.42 -17.54 8.74
C VAL A 446 32.64 -18.18 8.07
N GLU A 447 33.62 -18.65 8.83
CA GLU A 447 34.78 -19.39 8.30
C GLU A 447 34.41 -20.75 7.72
N LYS A 448 33.45 -21.47 8.31
CA LYS A 448 32.91 -22.71 7.74
C LYS A 448 32.23 -22.46 6.39
N LEU A 449 31.43 -21.40 6.28
CA LEU A 449 30.82 -21.01 4.99
C LEU A 449 31.87 -20.59 3.96
N ARG A 450 32.94 -19.91 4.38
CA ARG A 450 34.06 -19.52 3.50
C ARG A 450 34.94 -20.70 3.06
N GLY A 451 35.10 -21.71 3.92
CA GLY A 451 35.86 -22.92 3.62
C GLY A 451 35.18 -23.85 2.60
N VAL A 452 33.85 -23.82 2.54
CA VAL A 452 33.06 -24.56 1.53
C VAL A 452 33.28 -23.99 0.13
N ASP A 453 33.42 -22.66 -0.01
CA ASP A 453 33.69 -22.00 -1.30
C ASP A 453 35.12 -22.24 -1.82
N THR A 454 36.11 -22.40 -0.93
CA THR A 454 37.49 -22.73 -1.34
C THR A 454 37.64 -24.18 -1.77
N ASN A 455 36.91 -25.11 -1.13
CA ASN A 455 36.90 -26.51 -1.56
C ASN A 455 36.24 -26.72 -2.92
N ASN A 456 35.19 -25.94 -3.24
CA ASN A 456 34.54 -26.00 -4.55
C ASN A 456 35.37 -25.36 -5.67
N ARG A 457 36.30 -24.44 -5.35
CA ARG A 457 37.26 -23.91 -6.33
C ARG A 457 38.40 -24.86 -6.64
N ALA A 458 38.89 -25.60 -5.63
CA ALA A 458 39.96 -26.59 -5.83
C ALA A 458 39.53 -27.76 -6.73
N THR A 459 38.27 -28.18 -6.70
CA THR A 459 37.75 -29.24 -7.59
C THR A 459 37.53 -28.80 -9.04
N ILE A 460 37.52 -27.49 -9.33
CA ILE A 460 37.35 -26.97 -10.69
C ILE A 460 38.72 -26.79 -11.39
N GLU A 461 39.80 -26.60 -10.63
CA GLU A 461 41.15 -26.41 -11.19
C GLU A 461 41.87 -27.72 -11.56
N GLU A 462 41.33 -28.90 -11.20
CA GLU A 462 41.91 -30.21 -11.58
C GLU A 462 41.37 -30.79 -12.91
N ILE A 463 40.45 -30.11 -13.61
CA ILE A 463 39.81 -30.62 -14.84
C ILE A 463 40.39 -30.01 -16.13
N ASP A 464 41.16 -28.92 -16.06
CA ASP A 464 41.64 -28.20 -17.25
C ASP A 464 43.16 -28.38 -17.47
N GLY A 465 43.54 -29.58 -17.88
CA GLY A 465 44.92 -29.97 -18.16
C GLY A 465 45.05 -30.80 -19.42
N ASP A 466 44.86 -30.18 -20.59
CA ASP A 466 45.51 -30.63 -21.83
C ASP A 466 45.57 -29.48 -22.88
N GLN A 467 46.79 -29.11 -23.30
CA GLN A 467 47.09 -28.21 -24.42
C GLN A 467 47.71 -29.02 -25.60
N PRO A 468 48.09 -28.42 -26.75
CA PRO A 468 47.28 -27.75 -27.78
C PRO A 468 47.63 -28.31 -29.20
N SER A 469 46.93 -27.88 -30.26
CA SER A 469 47.48 -27.97 -31.62
C SER A 469 47.31 -26.67 -32.40
N GLU A 470 48.43 -26.24 -32.97
CA GLU A 470 48.65 -25.01 -33.71
C GLU A 470 47.91 -24.99 -35.07
N THR A 471 47.51 -23.81 -35.53
CA THR A 471 47.80 -23.42 -36.93
C THR A 471 47.85 -21.90 -37.09
N LYS A 472 48.87 -21.49 -37.85
CA LYS A 472 49.45 -20.16 -38.01
C LYS A 472 48.61 -19.23 -38.89
N SER A 473 48.64 -17.91 -38.60
CA SER A 473 49.14 -16.87 -39.53
C SER A 473 49.16 -15.47 -38.88
N LYS A 474 50.31 -14.80 -38.99
CA LYS A 474 50.63 -13.37 -38.70
C LYS A 474 51.26 -12.78 -40.00
N PRO A 475 51.60 -11.49 -40.10
CA PRO A 475 50.81 -10.25 -39.91
C PRO A 475 51.09 -9.23 -41.06
N SER A 476 50.49 -8.03 -41.04
CA SER A 476 51.10 -6.85 -41.70
C SER A 476 50.64 -5.53 -41.07
N ASP A 477 51.64 -4.68 -40.84
CA ASP A 477 51.64 -3.39 -40.16
C ASP A 477 51.02 -2.22 -40.95
N ASP A 478 50.82 -1.10 -40.21
CA ASP A 478 50.91 0.32 -40.57
C ASP A 478 49.66 1.15 -40.19
N LEU A 479 49.68 2.38 -39.67
CA LEU A 479 50.64 3.24 -38.94
C LEU A 479 49.86 4.54 -38.60
N LYS A 480 50.01 5.07 -37.37
CA LYS A 480 49.89 6.50 -36.93
C LYS A 480 48.53 7.22 -37.13
N SER A 481 48.04 8.12 -36.27
CA SER A 481 48.57 9.15 -35.35
C SER A 481 47.40 9.60 -34.45
N GLY A 482 47.49 10.18 -33.25
CA GLY A 482 48.54 10.79 -32.46
C GLY A 482 47.85 11.68 -31.40
N VAL A 483 48.15 11.46 -30.14
CA VAL A 483 47.77 12.31 -28.97
C VAL A 483 48.97 13.22 -28.65
N PRO A 484 48.76 14.37 -28.00
CA PRO A 484 49.49 14.62 -26.73
C PRO A 484 48.57 15.22 -25.64
N THR A 485 48.37 14.57 -24.49
CA THR A 485 49.08 14.71 -23.18
C THR A 485 49.25 16.13 -22.65
N SER A 486 48.66 16.40 -21.48
CA SER A 486 49.39 16.79 -20.25
C SER A 486 48.44 16.97 -19.05
N ALA A 487 48.69 16.23 -17.97
CA ALA A 487 48.38 16.62 -16.59
C ALA A 487 49.58 17.38 -15.99
N PRO A 488 49.39 18.13 -14.89
CA PRO A 488 49.98 17.63 -13.65
C PRO A 488 49.15 17.87 -12.37
N THR A 489 49.53 17.07 -11.39
CA THR A 489 49.20 16.96 -9.97
C THR A 489 49.39 18.24 -9.15
N GLU A 490 48.57 18.50 -8.13
CA GLU A 490 49.02 19.08 -6.84
C GLU A 490 47.93 18.95 -5.73
N GLN A 491 48.33 18.41 -4.57
CA GLN A 491 47.63 18.54 -3.28
C GLN A 491 48.01 19.89 -2.63
N PRO A 492 47.31 20.33 -1.57
CA PRO A 492 47.99 20.29 -0.27
C PRO A 492 47.10 19.93 0.94
N VAL A 493 47.81 19.72 2.05
CA VAL A 493 47.39 19.21 3.37
C VAL A 493 47.66 20.31 4.43
N LEU A 494 46.76 20.40 5.43
CA LEU A 494 46.88 20.98 6.81
C LEU A 494 47.07 22.51 7.00
N VAL A 495 46.29 23.14 7.91
CA VAL A 495 46.59 23.33 9.36
C VAL A 495 45.46 24.10 10.07
N ASN A 496 45.21 23.67 11.31
CA ASN A 496 44.41 24.20 12.42
C ASN A 496 44.30 25.72 12.62
N GLY A 497 43.19 26.15 13.22
CA GLY A 497 43.03 27.47 13.84
C GLY A 497 41.82 27.54 14.80
N SER A 498 42.13 27.53 16.09
CA SER A 498 41.27 27.53 17.28
C SER A 498 40.21 28.65 17.39
N ALA A 499 39.20 28.39 18.23
CA ALA A 499 38.12 29.28 18.68
C ALA A 499 38.61 30.61 19.33
N PRO A 500 37.70 31.57 19.61
CA PRO A 500 37.10 31.54 20.95
C PRO A 500 35.61 31.92 21.05
N SER A 501 35.08 31.48 22.19
CA SER A 501 33.85 31.83 22.88
C SER A 501 33.58 33.34 23.04
N HIS A 502 32.32 33.75 22.89
CA HIS A 502 31.74 34.82 23.70
C HIS A 502 30.32 34.45 24.15
N THR A 503 30.19 34.41 25.48
CA THR A 503 28.99 34.36 26.31
C THR A 503 28.36 35.75 26.48
N GLU A 504 27.14 35.74 27.05
CA GLU A 504 26.33 36.86 27.60
C GLU A 504 25.32 37.52 26.64
N ASN A 505 24.07 37.84 26.98
CA ASN A 505 23.25 37.67 28.20
C ASN A 505 21.79 38.09 27.85
N ASN A 506 20.81 37.40 28.46
CA ASN A 506 19.49 37.83 28.99
C ASN A 506 18.65 38.97 28.40
N ALA A 507 17.34 38.66 28.18
CA ALA A 507 16.11 39.35 28.65
C ALA A 507 14.90 38.70 27.91
N VAL A 508 13.90 38.04 28.50
CA VAL A 508 12.90 38.39 29.53
C VAL A 508 12.01 39.59 29.16
N ASP A 509 10.70 39.30 29.15
CA ASP A 509 9.48 40.13 29.10
C ASP A 509 9.04 40.81 27.80
N SER A 510 7.99 40.25 27.18
CA SER A 510 6.65 40.87 27.05
C SER A 510 5.64 39.89 26.46
#